data_AF-A0A972ZM38-F1
#
_entry.id   AF-A0A972ZM38-F1
#
_cell.length_a   1.000
_cell.length_b   1.000
_cell.length_c   1.000
_cell.angle_alpha   90.00
_cell.angle_beta   90.00
_cell.angle_gamma   90.00
#
_symmetry.space_group_name_H-M   'P 1'
#
loop_
_entity.id
_entity.type
_entity.pdbx_description
1 polymer ?
#
loop_
_entity_poly.entity_id
_entity_poly.type
_entity_poly.pdbx_seq_one_letter_code
_entity_poly.pdbx_strand_id
1 'polypeptide(L)'
;GNVGSACWMMADAVLGKRHVALTGIDFAYYDDTPYAASQYYPEAVALVGEENLDQVFIRIFNPHTQSWFYTDPAYMWYREALLEMTSDGECQTYNCTGGGILFGDHIEFVALEEFLEQMSERPNSHG
;
A
#
# COMPACT_ATOMS: atom_id res chain seq x y z
N GLY A 1 2.67 6.14 -9.91
CA GLY A 1 1.67 5.28 -9.26
C GLY A 1 1.39 4.05 -10.11
N ASN A 2 0.50 3.18 -9.63
CA ASN A 2 0.09 1.97 -10.34
C ASN A 2 -1.44 1.97 -10.56
N VAL A 3 -2.01 0.86 -11.04
CA VAL A 3 -3.46 0.73 -11.23
C VAL A 3 -4.24 0.93 -9.92
N GLY A 4 -3.70 0.49 -8.78
CA GLY A 4 -4.31 0.72 -7.47
C GLY A 4 -4.43 2.21 -7.13
N SER A 5 -3.36 2.99 -7.33
CA SER A 5 -3.41 4.45 -7.15
C SER A 5 -4.41 5.12 -8.09
N ALA A 6 -4.49 4.68 -9.35
CA ALA A 6 -5.46 5.20 -10.30
C ALA A 6 -6.91 4.89 -9.88
N CYS A 7 -7.19 3.67 -9.42
CA CYS A 7 -8.49 3.29 -8.89
C CYS A 7 -8.86 4.11 -7.64
N TRP A 8 -7.92 4.34 -6.74
CA TRP A 8 -8.13 5.19 -5.57
C TRP A 8 -8.48 6.62 -5.97
N MET A 9 -7.73 7.22 -6.92
CA MET A 9 -8.03 8.57 -7.43
C MET A 9 -9.42 8.63 -8.08
N MET A 10 -9.85 7.58 -8.80
CA MET A 10 -11.19 7.56 -9.36
C MET A 10 -12.25 7.50 -8.25
N ALA A 11 -12.02 6.72 -7.20
CA ALA A 11 -12.94 6.63 -6.07
C ALA A 11 -13.09 7.97 -5.35
N ASP A 12 -11.97 8.66 -5.09
CA ASP A 12 -11.92 9.96 -4.43
C ASP A 12 -12.42 11.09 -5.35
N ALA A 13 -11.62 11.49 -6.33
CA ALA A 13 -11.82 12.71 -7.11
C ALA A 13 -12.93 12.62 -8.18
N VAL A 14 -13.24 11.43 -8.67
CA VAL A 14 -14.24 11.26 -9.75
C VAL A 14 -15.59 10.79 -9.21
N LEU A 15 -15.58 9.84 -8.28
CA LEU A 15 -16.80 9.23 -7.74
C LEU A 15 -17.24 9.83 -6.40
N GLY A 16 -16.44 10.70 -5.78
CA GLY A 16 -16.77 11.39 -4.53
C GLY A 16 -17.02 10.43 -3.37
N LYS A 17 -16.31 9.29 -3.31
CA LYS A 17 -16.49 8.32 -2.23
C LYS A 17 -15.88 8.87 -0.95
N ARG A 18 -16.66 8.93 0.13
CA ARG A 18 -16.17 9.37 1.46
C ARG A 18 -15.27 8.35 2.16
N HIS A 19 -15.41 7.06 1.81
CA HIS A 19 -14.66 5.96 2.43
C HIS A 19 -14.15 5.03 1.33
N VAL A 20 -12.85 4.76 1.33
CA VAL A 20 -12.19 3.89 0.35
C VAL A 20 -11.31 2.89 1.09
N ALA A 21 -11.65 1.60 0.97
CA ALA A 21 -10.83 0.51 1.48
C ALA A 21 -9.91 -0.03 0.38
N LEU A 22 -8.64 -0.18 0.72
CA LEU A 22 -7.60 -0.77 -0.11
C LEU A 22 -7.42 -2.23 0.28
N THR A 23 -7.32 -3.12 -0.70
CA THR A 23 -6.97 -4.53 -0.51
C THR A 23 -5.95 -4.96 -1.55
N GLY A 24 -5.02 -5.85 -1.16
CA GLY A 24 -3.97 -6.36 -2.05
C GLY A 24 -2.92 -5.32 -2.48
N ILE A 25 -2.73 -4.24 -1.70
CA ILE A 25 -1.77 -3.16 -2.01
C ILE A 25 -0.64 -3.14 -0.98
N ASP A 26 0.21 -4.17 -1.00
CA ASP A 26 1.31 -4.32 -0.03
C ASP A 26 2.47 -3.34 -0.28
N PHE A 27 2.77 -3.04 -1.55
CA PHE A 27 3.99 -2.34 -1.99
C PHE A 27 5.30 -2.92 -1.44
N ALA A 28 5.29 -4.21 -1.12
CA ALA A 28 6.42 -4.89 -0.51
C ALA A 28 6.31 -6.40 -0.73
N TYR A 29 7.35 -7.08 -0.30
CA TYR A 29 7.47 -8.52 -0.22
C TYR A 29 7.65 -8.92 1.25
N TYR A 30 7.19 -10.13 1.60
CA TYR A 30 7.40 -10.70 2.93
C TYR A 30 8.88 -11.02 3.13
N ASP A 31 9.37 -10.94 4.38
CA ASP A 31 10.80 -11.07 4.70
C ASP A 31 11.44 -12.39 4.23
N ASP A 32 10.66 -13.46 4.12
CA ASP A 32 11.07 -14.79 3.67
C ASP A 32 10.96 -14.98 2.15
N THR A 33 10.45 -13.99 1.42
CA THR A 33 10.37 -14.03 -0.04
C THR A 33 11.77 -13.87 -0.63
N PRO A 34 12.22 -14.77 -1.53
CA PRO A 34 13.50 -14.59 -2.21
C PRO A 34 13.47 -13.37 -3.14
N TYR A 35 14.57 -12.62 -3.25
CA TYR A 35 14.67 -11.50 -4.20
C TYR A 35 14.33 -11.89 -5.64
N ALA A 36 14.71 -13.10 -6.07
CA ALA A 36 14.38 -13.61 -7.40
C ALA A 36 12.86 -13.73 -7.69
N ALA A 37 12.02 -13.72 -6.66
CA ALA A 37 10.56 -13.71 -6.79
C ALA A 37 9.96 -12.28 -6.82
N SER A 38 10.79 -11.24 -6.68
CA SER A 38 10.34 -9.85 -6.81
C SER A 38 10.11 -9.46 -8.28
N GLN A 39 9.22 -8.49 -8.48
CA GLN A 39 8.73 -8.04 -9.78
C GLN A 39 9.84 -7.42 -10.64
N TYR A 40 10.76 -6.72 -10.00
CA TYR A 40 11.84 -5.95 -10.65
C TYR A 40 13.23 -6.56 -10.39
N TYR A 41 13.28 -7.85 -10.08
CA TYR A 41 14.55 -8.55 -9.84
C TYR A 41 15.54 -8.44 -11.01
N PRO A 42 15.15 -8.71 -12.28
CA PRO A 42 16.09 -8.62 -13.39
C PRO A 42 16.70 -7.22 -13.55
N GLU A 43 15.89 -6.17 -13.35
CA GLU A 43 16.32 -4.78 -13.40
C GLU A 43 17.25 -4.42 -12.24
N ALA A 44 16.95 -4.91 -11.02
CA ALA A 44 17.82 -4.73 -9.86
C ALA A 44 19.19 -5.39 -10.08
N VAL A 45 19.22 -6.63 -10.58
CA VAL A 45 20.48 -7.33 -10.93
C VAL A 45 21.23 -6.56 -12.03
N ALA A 46 20.54 -6.05 -13.05
CA ALA A 46 21.18 -5.26 -14.10
C ALA A 46 21.76 -3.92 -13.57
N LEU A 47 21.19 -3.36 -12.50
CA LEU A 47 21.61 -2.09 -11.92
C LEU A 47 22.79 -2.24 -10.95
N VAL A 48 22.75 -3.23 -10.06
CA VAL A 48 23.75 -3.36 -8.98
C VAL A 48 24.52 -4.68 -8.98
N GLY A 49 24.08 -5.70 -9.71
CA GLY A 49 24.60 -7.07 -9.61
C GLY A 49 23.86 -7.88 -8.54
N GLU A 50 23.83 -9.21 -8.71
CA GLU A 50 23.09 -10.12 -7.82
C GLU A 50 23.64 -10.12 -6.39
N GLU A 51 24.94 -9.93 -6.23
CA GLU A 51 25.61 -9.86 -4.93
C GLU A 51 25.39 -8.55 -4.16
N ASN A 52 24.78 -7.55 -4.79
CA ASN A 52 24.63 -6.19 -4.25
C ASN A 52 23.17 -5.76 -4.09
N LEU A 53 22.21 -6.68 -4.16
CA LEU A 53 20.78 -6.38 -4.13
C LEU A 53 20.34 -5.65 -2.85
N ASP A 54 21.02 -5.88 -1.73
CA ASP A 54 20.81 -5.16 -0.46
C ASP A 54 21.04 -3.64 -0.57
N GLN A 55 21.69 -3.16 -1.63
CA GLN A 55 21.88 -1.72 -1.87
C GLN A 55 20.61 -1.03 -2.38
N VAL A 56 19.66 -1.79 -2.94
CA VAL A 56 18.43 -1.26 -3.56
C VAL A 56 17.16 -1.75 -2.90
N PHE A 57 17.18 -2.94 -2.29
CA PHE A 57 16.05 -3.42 -1.49
C PHE A 57 16.08 -2.80 -0.10
N ILE A 58 14.98 -2.15 0.28
CA ILE A 58 14.85 -1.45 1.56
C ILE A 58 13.99 -2.30 2.48
N ARG A 59 14.47 -2.52 3.71
CA ARG A 59 13.70 -3.22 4.77
C ARG A 59 12.93 -2.23 5.62
N ILE A 60 11.66 -2.51 5.86
CA ILE A 60 10.74 -1.66 6.62
C ILE A 60 9.96 -2.54 7.59
N PHE A 61 9.89 -2.11 8.85
CA PHE A 61 9.06 -2.77 9.86
C PHE A 61 7.64 -2.19 9.82
N ASN A 62 6.65 -3.07 9.70
CA ASN A 62 5.24 -2.68 9.83
C ASN A 62 4.80 -2.81 11.30
N PRO A 63 4.52 -1.71 12.00
CA PRO A 63 4.11 -1.75 13.41
C PRO A 63 2.69 -2.30 13.62
N HIS A 64 1.83 -2.30 12.60
CA HIS A 64 0.47 -2.84 12.72
C HIS A 64 0.45 -4.37 12.69
N THR A 65 1.37 -4.98 11.92
CA THR A 65 1.47 -6.45 11.80
C THR A 65 2.65 -7.04 12.58
N GLN A 66 3.46 -6.20 13.22
CA GLN A 66 4.66 -6.60 13.97
C GLN A 66 5.62 -7.46 13.15
N SER A 67 5.75 -7.16 11.86
CA SER A 67 6.48 -7.97 10.89
C SER A 67 7.40 -7.12 10.01
N TRP A 68 8.51 -7.71 9.56
CA TRP A 68 9.40 -7.10 8.60
C TRP A 68 8.95 -7.38 7.17
N PHE A 69 9.11 -6.37 6.32
CA PHE A 69 8.93 -6.46 4.88
C PHE A 69 10.15 -5.86 4.20
N TYR A 70 10.34 -6.19 2.92
CA TYR A 70 11.29 -5.49 2.08
C TYR A 70 10.64 -5.09 0.76
N THR A 71 11.22 -4.11 0.09
CA THR A 71 10.63 -3.52 -1.11
C THR A 71 11.71 -2.96 -2.02
N ASP A 72 11.40 -2.89 -3.31
CA ASP A 72 12.27 -2.32 -4.33
C ASP A 72 12.00 -0.82 -4.53
N PRO A 73 12.87 -0.10 -5.25
CA PRO A 73 12.69 1.34 -5.50
C PRO A 73 11.39 1.71 -6.21
N ALA A 74 10.85 0.84 -7.08
CA ALA A 74 9.63 1.15 -7.83
C ALA A 74 8.39 1.04 -6.93
N TYR A 75 8.31 0.00 -6.11
CA TYR A 75 7.24 -0.15 -5.11
C TYR A 75 7.32 0.91 -4.01
N MET A 76 8.53 1.30 -3.58
CA MET A 76 8.70 2.47 -2.72
C MET A 76 8.14 3.75 -3.35
N TRP A 77 8.44 3.99 -4.63
CA TRP A 77 7.88 5.16 -5.33
C TRP A 77 6.35 5.10 -5.42
N TYR A 78 5.76 3.92 -5.66
CA TYR A 78 4.30 3.79 -5.69
C TYR A 78 3.66 4.01 -4.32
N ARG A 79 4.30 3.54 -3.25
CA ARG A 79 3.89 3.79 -1.87
C ARG A 79 3.88 5.28 -1.57
N GLU A 80 4.99 5.98 -1.80
CA GLU A 80 5.08 7.44 -1.53
C GLU A 80 4.05 8.22 -2.33
N ALA A 81 3.91 7.91 -3.62
CA ALA A 81 2.91 8.58 -4.47
C ALA A 81 1.48 8.36 -3.96
N LEU A 82 1.14 7.15 -3.48
CA LEU A 82 -0.20 6.91 -2.94
C LEU A 82 -0.40 7.61 -1.59
N LEU A 83 0.63 7.68 -0.73
CA LEU A 83 0.55 8.41 0.53
C LEU A 83 0.33 9.91 0.31
N GLU A 84 1.07 10.51 -0.63
CA GLU A 84 0.88 11.90 -1.03
C GLU A 84 -0.54 12.14 -1.54
N MET A 85 -1.02 11.29 -2.45
CA MET A 85 -2.38 11.37 -2.97
C MET A 85 -3.44 11.29 -1.85
N THR A 86 -3.27 10.36 -0.90
CA THR A 86 -4.21 10.23 0.23
C THR A 86 -4.18 11.41 1.20
N SER A 87 -3.05 12.12 1.28
CA SER A 87 -2.95 13.33 2.12
C SER A 87 -3.67 14.53 1.50
N ASP A 88 -3.76 14.57 0.17
CA ASP A 88 -4.47 15.62 -0.58
C ASP A 88 -5.95 15.27 -0.88
N GLY A 89 -6.35 14.02 -0.65
CA GLY A 89 -7.71 13.52 -0.93
C GLY A 89 -8.75 13.98 0.08
N GLU A 90 -10.03 13.87 -0.32
CA GLU A 90 -11.16 14.16 0.56
C GLU A 90 -11.70 12.91 1.27
N CYS A 91 -11.43 11.73 0.73
CA CYS A 91 -11.90 10.47 1.29
C CYS A 91 -11.07 9.99 2.48
N GLN A 92 -11.73 9.34 3.44
CA GLN A 92 -11.02 8.53 4.43
C GLN A 92 -10.55 7.23 3.77
N THR A 93 -9.24 7.03 3.78
CA THR A 93 -8.61 5.83 3.23
C THR A 93 -8.33 4.82 4.33
N TYR A 94 -8.66 3.56 4.05
CA TYR A 94 -8.43 2.42 4.93
C TYR A 94 -7.51 1.42 4.23
N ASN A 95 -6.40 1.03 4.85
CA ASN A 95 -5.62 -0.11 4.37
C ASN A 95 -6.12 -1.38 5.04
N CYS A 96 -6.84 -2.19 4.26
CA CYS A 96 -7.38 -3.49 4.66
C CYS A 96 -6.59 -4.66 4.03
N THR A 97 -5.37 -4.41 3.58
CA THR A 97 -4.54 -5.44 2.93
C THR A 97 -4.02 -6.48 3.94
N GLY A 98 -3.88 -6.11 5.22
CA GLY A 98 -3.38 -7.01 6.27
C GLY A 98 -1.85 -7.21 6.25
N GLY A 99 -1.13 -6.48 5.40
CA GLY A 99 0.32 -6.61 5.23
C GLY A 99 0.95 -5.38 4.59
N GLY A 100 2.20 -5.57 4.17
CA GLY A 100 2.94 -4.59 3.40
C GLY A 100 3.39 -3.37 4.19
N ILE A 101 3.64 -2.28 3.47
CA ILE A 101 4.29 -1.07 4.01
C ILE A 101 3.45 0.19 3.83
N LEU A 102 2.21 0.08 3.35
CA LEU A 102 1.33 1.21 3.14
C LEU A 102 0.65 1.63 4.45
N PHE A 103 1.31 2.51 5.21
CA PHE A 103 0.78 3.12 6.43
C PHE A 103 1.36 4.54 6.59
N GLY A 104 0.57 5.43 7.18
CA GLY A 104 0.89 6.85 7.38
C GLY A 104 -0.32 7.62 7.93
N ASP A 105 -0.16 8.91 8.22
CA ASP A 105 -1.15 9.70 8.98
C ASP A 105 -2.56 9.77 8.36
N HIS A 106 -2.66 9.66 7.02
CA HIS A 106 -3.91 9.76 6.27
C HIS A 106 -4.49 8.40 5.85
N ILE A 107 -3.92 7.29 6.33
CA ILE A 107 -4.39 5.93 6.05
C ILE A 107 -4.63 5.20 7.37
N GLU A 108 -5.87 4.76 7.58
CA GLU A 108 -6.21 3.92 8.72
C GLU A 108 -5.90 2.45 8.41
N PHE A 109 -4.97 1.84 9.13
CA PHE A 109 -4.69 0.41 8.99
C PHE A 109 -5.68 -0.38 9.84
N VAL A 110 -6.53 -1.18 9.20
CA VAL A 110 -7.66 -1.87 9.84
C VAL A 110 -7.90 -3.22 9.18
N ALA A 111 -8.44 -4.20 9.90
CA ALA A 111 -8.82 -5.46 9.27
C ALA A 111 -9.99 -5.25 8.29
N LEU A 112 -10.08 -6.06 7.23
CA LEU A 112 -11.17 -5.95 6.26
C LEU A 112 -12.53 -6.20 6.92
N GLU A 113 -12.59 -7.16 7.85
CA GLU A 113 -13.77 -7.51 8.62
C GLU A 113 -14.25 -6.32 9.45
N GLU A 114 -13.34 -5.69 10.19
CA GLU A 114 -13.62 -4.50 11.00
C GLU A 114 -14.12 -3.33 10.14
N PHE A 115 -13.51 -3.09 8.97
CA PHE A 115 -14.01 -2.08 8.03
C PHE A 115 -15.45 -2.37 7.58
N LEU A 116 -15.76 -3.62 7.20
CA LEU A 116 -17.08 -4.00 6.73
C LEU A 116 -18.16 -3.87 7.82
N GLU A 117 -17.82 -4.20 9.07
CA GLU A 117 -18.68 -3.99 10.23
C GLU A 117 -18.99 -2.49 10.42
N GLN A 118 -17.95 -1.64 10.41
CA GLN A 118 -18.12 -0.19 10.52
C GLN A 118 -18.99 0.40 9.40
N MET A 119 -18.88 -0.11 8.17
CA MET A 119 -19.72 0.38 7.06
C MET A 119 -21.17 -0.11 7.16
N SER A 120 -21.40 -1.29 7.72
CA SER A 120 -22.74 -1.88 7.85
C SER A 120 -23.58 -1.21 8.93
N GLU A 121 -22.94 -0.69 9.98
CA GLU A 121 -23.60 0.00 11.09
C GLU A 121 -23.92 1.47 10.80
N ARG A 122 -23.37 2.03 9.70
CA ARG A 122 -23.57 3.43 9.36
C ARG A 122 -24.97 3.66 8.78
N PRO A 123 -25.77 4.60 9.33
CA PRO A 123 -27.05 4.96 8.74
C PRO A 123 -26.81 5.55 7.34
N ASN A 124 -27.64 5.12 6.38
CA ASN A 124 -27.62 5.61 5.00
C ASN A 124 -27.86 7.13 4.98
N SER A 125 -26.77 7.90 5.05
CA SER A 125 -26.77 9.34 4.82
C SER A 125 -26.52 9.55 3.33
N HIS A 126 -27.58 9.43 2.55
CA HIS A 126 -27.60 9.99 1.19
C HIS A 126 -27.68 11.51 1.34
N GLY A 127 -26.55 12.17 1.15
CA GLY A 127 -26.42 13.60 0.88
C GLY A 127 -25.65 13.75 -0.41
#